data_AF-A0A402A024-F1
#
_entry.id   AF-A0A402A024-F1
#
_cell.length_a   1.000
_cell.length_b   1.000
_cell.length_c   1.000
_cell.angle_alpha   90.00
_cell.angle_beta   90.00
_cell.angle_gamma   90.00
#
_symmetry.space_group_name_H-M   'P 1'
#
loop_
_entity.id
_entity.type
_entity.pdbx_description
1 polymer ?
#
loop_
_entity_poly.entity_id
_entity_poly.type
_entity_poly.pdbx_seq_one_letter_code
_entity_poly.pdbx_strand_id
1 'polypeptide(L)'
;MSELSAAERRYLDEAFELLKTTRRTMSDREALRSAKQAGYDLKLSADPSRFTKAEGRLEVSHGQPVPPHWRLVDQQLANARLLTELQTGSWDGLDLDQKLIELEQEDGVNYTFYPHDPRLFQNHRGGWEARGERQITLPLNVLEELNGYQDTLQCRWTELNRPFILRQIVQALEELGWRHEGISSVDRYVRAWLLTTERFRRVGPDYWIVDALLPAEVKRVRLSVPVMRSPVTETEEGADKLPVDPASTHNLERKDPAGEIIAYKGTVTQTQVSWTATLLSIHLLEGFIPLPQAVRWMYPPLMQGEEGISLFKGLWYQDGESLWLWLDRRQHRLYGPDLLEKIGWLEPGTRLKIEWKADGILLREAGLDQEVQQEESRLIDLDELKVLRAGKGESYRQALQALLTEHQEGLTFKEIIGAIRERQNHQVARRTIRSILSSCGFIHRDQRWFAAPDNQQAAKKLRGALLETFVPPSEDNRSMNAQERVVIQVKAIRQRLQEITSQLCEFEKA
;
A
#
# COMPACT_ATOMS: atom_id res chain seq x y z
N MET A 1 37.04 -8.96 30.83
CA MET A 1 36.11 -7.96 31.38
C MET A 1 36.60 -7.65 32.78
N SER A 2 37.03 -6.42 33.06
CA SER A 2 37.42 -6.03 34.43
C SER A 2 36.20 -6.18 35.34
N GLU A 3 36.36 -6.90 36.44
CA GLU A 3 35.30 -7.01 37.44
C GLU A 3 35.07 -5.63 38.06
N LEU A 4 33.89 -5.07 37.83
CA LEU A 4 33.47 -3.82 38.45
C LEU A 4 33.50 -3.97 39.97
N SER A 5 34.16 -3.02 40.64
CA SER A 5 34.21 -2.94 42.10
C SER A 5 32.80 -2.75 42.70
N ALA A 6 32.64 -3.09 43.99
CA ALA A 6 31.37 -2.92 44.67
C ALA A 6 30.86 -1.46 44.67
N ALA A 7 31.79 -0.49 44.69
CA ALA A 7 31.47 0.94 44.59
C ALA A 7 30.97 1.31 43.19
N GLU A 8 31.64 0.85 42.13
CA GLU A 8 31.22 1.09 40.75
C GLU A 8 29.85 0.47 40.44
N ARG A 9 29.59 -0.75 40.94
CA ARG A 9 28.27 -1.38 40.81
C ARG A 9 27.16 -0.55 41.46
N ARG A 10 27.41 -0.05 42.68
CA ARG A 10 26.46 0.81 43.39
C ARG A 10 26.11 2.07 42.60
N TYR A 11 27.07 2.70 41.93
CA TYR A 11 26.80 3.87 41.09
C TYR A 11 26.04 3.53 39.80
N LEU A 12 26.26 2.34 39.22
CA LEU A 12 25.42 1.87 38.11
C LEU A 12 24.00 1.54 38.55
N ASP A 13 23.82 1.00 39.76
CA ASP A 13 22.49 0.75 40.34
C ASP A 13 21.73 2.07 40.58
N GLU A 14 22.41 3.10 41.07
CA GLU A 14 21.85 4.45 41.21
C GLU A 14 21.42 5.04 39.86
N ALA A 15 22.28 4.91 38.84
CA ALA A 15 21.96 5.34 37.48
C ALA A 15 20.78 4.56 36.87
N PHE A 16 20.67 3.27 37.18
CA PHE A 16 19.56 2.42 36.75
C PHE A 16 18.23 2.89 37.35
N GLU A 17 18.16 3.10 38.67
CA GLU A 17 16.94 3.60 39.33
C GLU A 17 16.58 5.02 38.83
N LEU A 18 17.58 5.85 38.57
CA LEU A 18 17.36 7.18 38.04
C LEU A 18 16.78 7.15 36.62
N LEU A 19 17.30 6.32 35.71
CA LEU A 19 16.74 6.14 34.36
C LEU A 19 15.40 5.41 34.35
N LYS A 20 15.11 4.58 35.36
CA LYS A 20 13.82 3.90 35.51
C LYS A 20 12.71 4.86 35.92
N THR A 21 13.03 5.82 36.80
CA THR A 21 12.08 6.85 37.24
C THR A 21 11.94 7.99 36.23
N THR A 22 12.99 8.26 35.46
CA THR A 22 13.02 9.35 34.49
C THR A 22 12.53 8.87 33.14
N ARG A 23 11.43 9.43 32.62
CA ARG A 23 10.90 9.13 31.28
C ARG A 23 11.72 9.73 30.13
N ARG A 24 13.00 10.05 30.37
CA ARG A 24 13.91 10.71 29.42
C ARG A 24 15.26 10.02 29.41
N THR A 25 15.91 10.01 28.24
CA THR A 25 17.26 9.48 28.11
C THR A 25 18.29 10.46 28.69
N MET A 26 19.42 9.94 29.17
CA MET A 26 20.41 10.75 29.89
C MET A 26 21.83 10.48 29.42
N SER A 27 22.67 11.50 29.49
CA SER A 27 24.10 11.36 29.21
C SER A 27 24.86 10.70 30.37
N ASP A 28 26.06 10.17 30.10
CA ASP A 28 26.98 9.67 31.14
C ASP A 28 27.28 10.73 32.21
N ARG A 29 27.22 12.02 31.87
CA ARG A 29 27.43 13.13 32.82
C ARG A 29 26.28 13.27 33.80
N GLU A 30 25.06 13.03 33.35
CA GLU A 30 23.86 13.22 34.17
C GLU A 30 23.58 11.98 35.01
N ALA A 31 23.62 10.80 34.40
CA ALA A 31 23.33 9.53 35.06
C ALA A 31 24.40 9.13 36.10
N LEU A 32 25.68 9.41 35.84
CA LEU A 32 26.81 9.04 36.72
C LEU A 32 27.37 10.26 37.47
N ARG A 33 26.53 11.25 37.77
CA ARG A 33 26.93 12.47 38.48
C ARG A 33 27.59 12.15 39.83
N SER A 34 27.00 11.24 40.60
CA SER A 34 27.49 10.81 41.91
C SER A 34 28.85 10.11 41.82
N ALA A 35 29.05 9.26 40.81
CA ALA A 35 30.34 8.58 40.56
C ALA A 35 31.44 9.60 40.22
N LYS A 36 31.14 10.57 39.35
CA LYS A 36 32.09 11.62 38.94
C LYS A 36 32.47 12.54 40.10
N GLN A 37 31.51 12.90 40.95
CA GLN A 37 31.78 13.67 42.17
C GLN A 37 32.68 12.91 43.16
N ALA A 38 32.57 11.59 43.20
CA ALA A 38 33.43 10.72 43.99
C ALA A 38 34.77 10.38 43.31
N GLY A 39 35.06 10.93 42.13
CA GLY A 39 36.32 10.76 41.42
C GLY A 39 36.44 9.50 40.55
N TYR A 40 35.34 8.78 40.30
CA TYR A 40 35.33 7.60 39.43
C TYR A 40 35.14 7.99 37.96
N ASP A 41 35.96 7.44 37.05
CA ASP A 41 35.79 7.53 35.60
C ASP A 41 34.96 6.35 35.06
N LEU A 42 33.70 6.31 35.48
CA LEU A 42 32.75 5.27 35.11
C LEU A 42 31.94 5.68 33.88
N LYS A 43 31.60 4.70 33.03
CA LYS A 43 30.75 4.87 31.83
C LYS A 43 29.61 3.87 31.86
N LEU A 44 28.42 4.26 31.41
CA LEU A 44 27.27 3.35 31.34
C LEU A 44 27.51 2.19 30.36
N SER A 45 28.38 2.38 29.37
CA SER A 45 28.85 1.32 28.46
C SER A 45 29.55 0.15 29.17
N ALA A 46 29.95 0.31 30.43
CA ALA A 46 30.55 -0.76 31.21
C ALA A 46 29.53 -1.86 31.58
N ASP A 47 28.23 -1.58 31.47
CA ASP A 47 27.16 -2.55 31.71
C ASP A 47 26.14 -2.57 30.57
N PRO A 48 26.46 -3.26 29.46
CA PRO A 48 25.58 -3.37 28.30
C PRO A 48 24.34 -4.23 28.56
N SER A 49 24.25 -4.94 29.70
CA SER A 49 23.10 -5.77 30.04
C SER A 49 21.90 -4.93 30.49
N ARG A 50 22.16 -3.75 31.05
CA ARG A 50 21.14 -2.84 31.58
C ARG A 50 20.97 -1.56 30.75
N PHE A 51 22.05 -1.08 30.15
CA PHE A 51 22.05 0.19 29.42
C PHE A 51 22.29 -0.02 27.94
N THR A 52 21.47 0.64 27.12
CA THR A 52 21.68 0.72 25.67
C THR A 52 21.67 2.19 25.23
N LYS A 53 22.37 2.49 24.14
CA LYS A 53 22.36 3.83 23.57
C LYS A 53 20.99 4.14 22.97
N ALA A 54 20.57 5.39 23.14
CA ALA A 54 19.35 5.90 22.49
C ALA A 54 19.51 5.95 20.96
N GLU A 55 20.68 6.38 20.46
CA GLU A 55 21.00 6.40 19.03
C GLU A 55 22.39 5.80 18.72
N GLY A 56 22.53 5.26 17.51
CA GLY A 56 23.76 4.64 17.01
C GLY A 56 24.77 5.60 16.37
N ARG A 57 24.42 6.89 16.15
CA ARG A 57 25.31 7.87 15.52
C ARG A 57 25.56 9.06 16.44
N LEU A 58 26.80 9.55 16.43
CA LEU A 58 27.18 10.84 16.99
C LEU A 58 26.58 11.93 16.10
N GLU A 59 25.42 12.44 16.46
CA GLU A 59 24.82 13.56 15.75
C GLU A 59 25.38 14.90 16.24
N VAL A 60 25.53 15.82 15.29
CA VAL A 60 26.01 17.19 15.52
C VAL A 60 24.77 18.06 15.64
N SER A 61 24.41 18.46 16.86
CA SER A 61 23.38 19.48 17.08
C SER A 61 24.08 20.84 17.20
N HIS A 62 23.68 21.81 16.36
CA HIS A 62 24.24 23.16 16.36
C HIS A 62 25.78 23.27 16.22
N GLY A 63 26.40 22.35 15.49
CA GLY A 63 27.86 22.35 15.27
C GLY A 63 28.67 21.80 16.44
N GLN A 64 28.03 21.27 17.49
CA GLN A 64 28.71 20.58 18.59
C GLN A 64 28.31 19.10 18.67
N PRO A 65 29.25 18.19 18.99
CA PRO A 65 28.94 16.78 19.18
C PRO A 65 28.03 16.62 20.41
N VAL A 66 26.83 16.09 20.21
CA VAL A 66 25.94 15.75 21.32
C VAL A 66 26.54 14.53 22.05
N PRO A 67 26.71 14.58 23.38
CA PRO A 67 27.19 13.43 24.13
C PRO A 67 26.23 12.24 23.98
N PRO A 68 26.70 10.99 24.05
CA PRO A 68 25.82 9.84 23.93
C PRO A 68 24.77 9.82 25.06
N HIS A 69 23.50 9.65 24.68
CA HIS A 69 22.39 9.42 25.60
C HIS A 69 22.09 7.92 25.74
N TRP A 70 21.70 7.55 26.94
CA TRP A 70 21.45 6.17 27.36
C TRP A 70 20.01 5.99 27.81
N ARG A 71 19.48 4.80 27.55
CA ARG A 71 18.18 4.29 28.03
C ARG A 71 18.36 2.88 28.59
N LEU A 72 17.36 2.40 29.31
CA LEU A 72 17.33 1.00 29.72
C LEU A 72 16.97 0.09 28.55
N VAL A 73 17.42 -1.16 28.60
CA VAL A 73 17.21 -2.15 27.53
C VAL A 73 15.71 -2.45 27.30
N ASP A 74 14.91 -2.39 28.35
CA ASP A 74 13.46 -2.64 28.36
C ASP A 74 12.61 -1.42 27.96
N GLN A 75 13.20 -0.23 27.86
CA GLN A 75 12.51 1.00 27.44
C GLN A 75 12.52 1.16 25.92
N GLN A 76 11.42 1.57 25.29
CA GLN A 76 11.38 1.94 23.87
C GLN A 76 11.41 3.46 23.69
N LEU A 77 11.96 3.93 22.57
CA LEU A 77 11.99 5.36 22.26
C LEU A 77 10.64 5.83 21.71
N ALA A 78 10.03 6.80 22.39
CA ALA A 78 8.73 7.36 22.03
C ALA A 78 8.81 8.34 20.85
N ASN A 79 10.00 8.83 20.51
CA ASN A 79 10.20 9.96 19.60
C ASN A 79 9.54 9.81 18.22
N ALA A 80 9.60 8.62 17.61
CA ALA A 80 8.97 8.37 16.30
C ALA A 80 7.43 8.41 16.38
N ARG A 81 6.87 7.89 17.47
CA ARG A 81 5.43 7.89 17.73
C ARG A 81 4.95 9.31 18.04
N LEU A 82 5.61 10.00 18.96
CA LEU A 82 5.32 11.39 19.32
C LEU A 82 5.42 12.34 18.11
N LEU A 83 6.42 12.13 17.24
CA LEU A 83 6.53 12.88 15.99
C LEU A 83 5.32 12.63 15.07
N THR A 84 4.88 11.37 14.94
CA THR A 84 3.70 11.02 14.14
C THR A 84 2.46 11.72 14.71
N GLU A 85 2.27 11.71 16.02
CA GLU A 85 1.12 12.34 16.68
C GLU A 85 1.11 13.87 16.59
N LEU A 86 2.27 14.51 16.65
CA LEU A 86 2.43 15.94 16.35
C LEU A 86 2.09 16.26 14.90
N GLN A 87 2.49 15.38 13.96
CA GLN A 87 2.22 15.57 12.53
C GLN A 87 0.75 15.33 12.18
N THR A 88 0.08 14.39 12.84
CA THR A 88 -1.34 14.11 12.65
C THR A 88 -2.25 15.04 13.45
N GLY A 89 -1.69 15.85 14.34
CA GLY A 89 -2.44 16.76 15.23
C GLY A 89 -3.22 16.04 16.34
N SER A 90 -2.89 14.78 16.63
CA SER A 90 -3.49 14.03 17.75
C SER A 90 -2.86 14.39 19.10
N TRP A 91 -1.68 15.03 19.07
CA TRP A 91 -1.02 15.62 20.22
C TRP A 91 -0.58 17.04 19.87
N ASP A 92 -0.78 17.98 20.79
CA ASP A 92 -0.47 19.41 20.61
C ASP A 92 0.95 19.80 21.06
N GLY A 93 1.72 18.82 21.54
CA GLY A 93 3.09 19.04 22.03
C GLY A 93 3.21 19.45 23.49
N LEU A 94 2.09 19.59 24.20
CA LEU A 94 2.08 19.93 25.62
C LEU A 94 2.06 18.66 26.48
N ASP A 95 2.57 18.79 27.71
CA ASP A 95 2.51 17.72 28.71
C ASP A 95 3.07 16.35 28.24
N LEU A 96 4.33 16.37 27.81
CA LEU A 96 5.07 15.18 27.34
C LEU A 96 4.98 14.01 28.32
N ASP A 97 5.07 14.26 29.63
CA ASP A 97 5.13 13.19 30.62
C ASP A 97 3.78 12.47 30.73
N GLN A 98 2.67 13.22 30.69
CA GLN A 98 1.33 12.64 30.60
C GLN A 98 1.13 11.86 29.31
N LYS A 99 1.60 12.41 28.18
CA LYS A 99 1.47 11.74 26.88
C LYS A 99 2.23 10.42 26.81
N LEU A 100 3.42 10.35 27.43
CA LEU A 100 4.16 9.10 27.56
C LEU A 100 3.38 8.07 28.38
N ILE A 101 2.70 8.47 29.46
CA ILE A 101 1.86 7.56 30.25
C ILE A 101 0.72 6.97 29.41
N GLU A 102 0.06 7.79 28.60
CA GLU A 102 -1.00 7.34 27.69
C GLU A 102 -0.48 6.30 26.70
N LEU A 103 0.66 6.56 26.05
CA LEU A 103 1.29 5.62 25.12
C LEU A 103 1.64 4.28 25.79
N GLU A 104 2.13 4.31 27.03
CA GLU A 104 2.43 3.08 27.77
C GLU A 104 1.16 2.28 28.10
N GLN A 105 0.05 2.95 28.40
CA GLN A 105 -1.24 2.30 28.66
C GLN A 105 -1.83 1.69 27.39
N GLU A 106 -1.63 2.32 26.23
CA GLU A 106 -2.10 1.83 24.94
C GLU A 106 -1.34 0.57 24.49
N ASP A 107 -0.01 0.62 24.53
CA ASP A 107 0.84 -0.42 23.93
C ASP A 107 1.36 -1.46 24.95
N GLY A 108 1.27 -1.17 26.25
CA GLY A 108 1.83 -2.02 27.31
C GLY A 108 3.36 -2.05 27.33
N VAL A 109 4.02 -1.04 26.77
CA VAL A 109 5.46 -0.92 26.62
C VAL A 109 5.95 0.32 27.39
N ASN A 110 7.09 0.25 28.08
CA ASN A 110 7.70 1.40 28.76
C ASN A 110 8.34 2.37 27.76
N TYR A 111 7.85 3.59 27.67
CA TYR A 111 8.30 4.58 26.70
C TYR A 111 9.22 5.61 27.33
N THR A 112 10.27 5.99 26.61
CA THR A 112 11.25 7.00 27.03
C THR A 112 11.51 7.98 25.90
N PHE A 113 11.62 9.25 26.26
CA PHE A 113 11.82 10.34 25.30
C PHE A 113 13.29 10.76 25.19
N TYR A 114 13.77 10.96 23.98
CA TYR A 114 15.09 11.50 23.67
C TYR A 114 15.01 13.00 23.34
N PRO A 115 15.50 13.92 24.19
CA PRO A 115 15.33 15.36 24.00
C PRO A 115 16.11 15.98 22.84
N HIS A 116 17.13 15.29 22.33
CA HIS A 116 18.00 15.82 21.27
C HIS A 116 17.70 15.21 19.90
N ASP A 117 16.51 14.61 19.72
CA ASP A 117 16.08 14.17 18.40
C ASP A 117 15.99 15.37 17.44
N PRO A 118 16.71 15.37 16.31
CA PRO A 118 16.78 16.51 15.41
C PRO A 118 15.44 16.85 14.74
N ARG A 119 14.44 15.97 14.83
CA ARG A 119 13.10 16.11 14.25
C ARG A 119 12.11 16.80 15.19
N LEU A 120 12.45 16.96 16.47
CA LEU A 120 11.61 17.58 17.48
C LEU A 120 12.37 18.76 18.11
N PHE A 121 11.69 19.87 18.38
CA PHE A 121 12.30 20.97 19.12
C PHE A 121 11.33 21.53 20.14
N GLN A 122 11.86 22.07 21.22
CA GLN A 122 11.06 22.71 22.25
C GLN A 122 10.87 24.19 21.90
N ASN A 123 9.61 24.65 21.86
CA ASN A 123 9.27 26.04 21.61
C ASN A 123 9.49 26.92 22.87
N HIS A 124 9.37 28.23 22.71
CA HIS A 124 9.53 29.21 23.79
C HIS A 124 8.50 29.08 24.93
N ARG A 125 7.41 28.33 24.71
CA ARG A 125 6.37 28.03 25.71
C ARG A 125 6.60 26.70 26.42
N GLY A 126 7.68 25.99 26.10
CA GLY A 126 8.01 24.68 26.67
C GLY A 126 7.32 23.49 26.01
N GLY A 127 6.49 23.71 24.97
CA GLY A 127 5.86 22.66 24.18
C GLY A 127 6.78 22.09 23.12
N TRP A 128 6.56 20.84 22.73
CA TRP A 128 7.32 20.16 21.69
C TRP A 128 6.66 20.33 20.34
N GLU A 129 7.42 20.85 19.37
CA GLU A 129 6.97 21.00 18.00
C GLU A 129 7.78 20.06 17.10
N ALA A 130 7.09 19.44 16.15
CA ALA A 130 7.76 18.78 15.05
C ALA A 130 8.52 19.83 14.25
N ARG A 131 9.80 19.56 13.97
CA ARG A 131 10.59 20.37 13.05
C ARG A 131 10.03 20.14 11.65
N GLY A 132 8.98 20.90 11.32
CA GLY A 132 8.19 20.75 10.11
C GLY A 132 8.72 21.59 8.98
N GLU A 133 8.77 21.00 7.79
CA GLU A 133 9.23 21.67 6.57
C GLU A 133 8.20 22.72 6.08
N ARG A 134 6.91 22.59 6.45
CA ARG A 134 5.87 23.62 6.21
C ARG A 134 5.94 24.84 7.13
N GLN A 135 6.64 24.77 8.27
CA GLN A 135 6.72 25.90 9.22
C GLN A 135 7.88 26.85 8.88
N ILE A 136 8.61 26.59 7.80
CA ILE A 136 9.63 27.50 7.29
C ILE A 136 8.90 28.60 6.53
N THR A 137 8.76 29.76 7.16
CA THR A 137 8.27 30.96 6.48
C THR A 137 9.28 31.36 5.41
N LEU A 138 8.91 31.16 4.14
CA LEU A 138 9.68 31.63 3.01
C LEU A 138 9.57 33.15 2.93
N PRO A 139 10.69 33.90 2.93
CA PRO A 139 10.72 35.30 2.59
C PRO A 139 10.07 35.49 1.21
N LEU A 140 9.21 36.50 1.08
CA LEU A 140 8.42 36.72 -0.12
C LEU A 140 9.29 36.85 -1.38
N ASN A 141 10.45 37.52 -1.25
CA ASN A 141 11.41 37.66 -2.33
C ASN A 141 11.96 36.31 -2.82
N VAL A 142 12.29 35.39 -1.91
CA VAL A 142 12.81 34.05 -2.28
C VAL A 142 11.70 33.22 -2.93
N LEU A 143 10.46 33.34 -2.44
CA LEU A 143 9.31 32.66 -3.02
C LEU A 143 9.03 33.14 -4.45
N GLU A 144 9.02 34.46 -4.68
CA GLU A 144 8.80 35.04 -6.01
C GLU A 144 9.91 34.66 -7.00
N GLU A 145 11.17 34.70 -6.57
CA GLU A 145 12.31 34.24 -7.38
C GLU A 145 12.16 32.78 -7.79
N LEU A 146 11.93 31.88 -6.82
CA LEU A 146 11.78 30.44 -7.10
C LEU A 146 10.56 30.14 -7.98
N ASN A 147 9.44 30.84 -7.76
CA ASN A 147 8.26 30.72 -8.62
C ASN A 147 8.55 31.18 -10.06
N GLY A 148 9.43 32.17 -10.26
CA GLY A 148 9.88 32.59 -11.58
C GLY A 148 10.61 31.50 -12.37
N TYR A 149 11.30 30.57 -11.69
CA TYR A 149 12.00 29.44 -12.32
C TYR A 149 11.16 28.18 -12.49
N GLN A 150 9.93 28.17 -11.93
CA GLN A 150 9.12 26.97 -11.81
C GLN A 150 8.80 26.30 -13.14
N ASP A 151 8.34 27.09 -14.13
CA ASP A 151 7.95 26.59 -15.46
C ASP A 151 9.16 25.99 -16.20
N THR A 152 10.29 26.71 -16.18
CA THR A 152 11.51 26.27 -16.87
C THR A 152 12.11 25.02 -16.22
N LEU A 153 12.13 24.97 -14.87
CA LEU A 153 12.55 23.79 -14.13
C LEU A 153 11.67 22.59 -14.46
N GLN A 154 10.35 22.77 -14.48
CA GLN A 154 9.42 21.70 -14.80
C GLN A 154 9.62 21.16 -16.22
N CYS A 155 9.75 22.02 -17.24
CA CYS A 155 9.98 21.59 -18.61
C CYS A 155 11.27 20.75 -18.72
N ARG A 156 12.39 21.26 -18.19
CA ARG A 156 13.68 20.57 -18.21
C ARG A 156 13.66 19.25 -17.45
N TRP A 157 12.96 19.20 -16.31
CA TRP A 157 12.82 17.98 -15.51
C TRP A 157 11.95 16.94 -16.23
N THR A 158 10.90 17.39 -16.91
CA THR A 158 10.02 16.51 -17.69
C THR A 158 10.78 15.80 -18.81
N GLU A 159 11.70 16.50 -19.48
CA GLU A 159 12.57 15.91 -20.53
C GLU A 159 13.48 14.79 -19.99
N LEU A 160 13.92 14.89 -18.74
CA LEU A 160 14.80 13.91 -18.12
C LEU A 160 14.06 12.69 -17.57
N ASN A 161 12.72 12.76 -17.47
CA ASN A 161 11.81 11.70 -17.08
C ASN A 161 12.28 10.83 -15.89
N ARG A 162 12.81 11.48 -14.83
CA ARG A 162 13.31 10.77 -13.64
C ARG A 162 13.11 11.57 -12.36
N PRO A 163 12.97 10.90 -11.20
CA PRO A 163 12.95 11.56 -9.90
C PRO A 163 14.29 12.25 -9.60
N PHE A 164 14.25 13.43 -8.98
CA PHE A 164 15.46 14.14 -8.52
C PHE A 164 15.55 14.14 -7.00
N ILE A 165 16.78 14.12 -6.52
CA ILE A 165 17.07 14.47 -5.12
C ILE A 165 17.20 15.99 -4.96
N LEU A 166 16.99 16.50 -3.75
CA LEU A 166 17.03 17.93 -3.45
C LEU A 166 18.30 18.62 -3.97
N ARG A 167 19.47 18.01 -3.82
CA ARG A 167 20.74 18.55 -4.32
C ARG A 167 20.74 18.77 -5.83
N GLN A 168 20.12 17.86 -6.59
CA GLN A 168 20.01 17.99 -8.05
C GLN A 168 19.04 19.11 -8.44
N ILE A 169 17.99 19.32 -7.64
CA ILE A 169 17.04 20.42 -7.85
C ILE A 169 17.73 21.76 -7.59
N VAL A 170 18.49 21.88 -6.49
CA VAL A 170 19.27 23.07 -6.18
C VAL A 170 20.27 23.38 -7.30
N GLN A 171 21.02 22.36 -7.76
CA GLN A 171 21.92 22.52 -8.89
C GLN A 171 21.20 22.94 -10.18
N ALA A 172 20.03 22.37 -10.47
CA ALA A 172 19.25 22.76 -11.64
C ALA A 172 18.77 24.22 -11.55
N LEU A 173 18.40 24.71 -10.35
CA LEU A 173 18.05 26.10 -10.12
C LEU A 173 19.27 27.03 -10.28
N GLU A 174 20.44 26.64 -9.78
CA GLU A 174 21.70 27.38 -9.98
C GLU A 174 22.05 27.51 -11.47
N GLU A 175 21.90 26.44 -12.24
CA GLU A 175 22.11 26.43 -13.69
C GLU A 175 21.10 27.31 -14.44
N LEU A 176 19.90 27.50 -13.89
CA LEU A 176 18.90 28.46 -14.40
C LEU A 176 19.19 29.91 -13.97
N GLY A 177 20.23 30.13 -13.17
CA GLY A 177 20.70 31.45 -12.75
C GLY A 177 20.24 31.88 -11.36
N TRP A 178 19.63 30.99 -10.57
CA TRP A 178 19.26 31.30 -9.19
C TRP A 178 20.52 31.43 -8.31
N ARG A 179 20.70 32.61 -7.69
CA ARG A 179 21.83 32.90 -6.79
C ARG A 179 21.34 32.95 -5.37
N HIS A 180 21.90 32.12 -4.50
CA HIS A 180 21.48 31.97 -3.10
C HIS A 180 22.53 32.51 -2.11
N GLU A 181 23.37 33.46 -2.55
CA GLU A 181 24.39 34.10 -1.72
C GLU A 181 23.74 34.75 -0.47
N GLY A 182 24.14 34.30 0.71
CA GLY A 182 23.61 34.79 2.00
C GLY A 182 22.48 33.94 2.62
N ILE A 183 22.01 32.88 1.94
CA ILE A 183 21.04 31.93 2.51
C ILE A 183 21.79 30.81 3.24
N SER A 184 21.69 30.77 4.58
CA SER A 184 22.41 29.81 5.42
C SER A 184 21.92 28.36 5.33
N SER A 185 20.82 28.09 4.62
CA SER A 185 20.24 26.74 4.49
C SER A 185 19.43 26.56 3.19
N VAL A 186 20.09 26.69 2.03
CA VAL A 186 19.48 26.59 0.69
C VAL A 186 18.51 25.41 0.54
N ASP A 187 18.97 24.21 0.90
CA ASP A 187 18.18 22.97 0.87
C ASP A 187 16.85 23.10 1.62
N ARG A 188 16.86 23.79 2.76
CA ARG A 188 15.68 23.96 3.61
C ARG A 188 14.64 24.89 2.95
N TYR A 189 15.08 25.96 2.30
CA TYR A 189 14.20 26.89 1.59
C TYR A 189 13.64 26.26 0.31
N VAL A 190 14.47 25.60 -0.49
CA VAL A 190 14.01 24.92 -1.71
C VAL A 190 13.01 23.82 -1.36
N ARG A 191 13.27 23.04 -0.30
CA ARG A 191 12.33 22.00 0.15
C ARG A 191 11.00 22.58 0.64
N ALA A 192 11.03 23.65 1.42
CA ALA A 192 9.81 24.34 1.85
C ALA A 192 9.03 24.87 0.64
N TRP A 193 9.71 25.45 -0.34
CA TRP A 193 9.10 25.92 -1.59
C TRP A 193 8.45 24.78 -2.38
N LEU A 194 9.14 23.66 -2.57
CA LEU A 194 8.59 22.48 -3.25
C LEU A 194 7.32 21.94 -2.56
N LEU A 195 7.20 22.08 -1.23
CA LEU A 195 5.98 21.72 -0.50
C LEU A 195 4.81 22.70 -0.65
N THR A 196 5.07 23.93 -1.10
CA THR A 196 4.03 24.94 -1.34
C THR A 196 3.39 24.85 -2.73
N THR A 197 4.01 24.09 -3.64
CA THR A 197 3.57 23.98 -5.03
C THR A 197 2.97 22.61 -5.32
N GLU A 198 1.89 22.59 -6.10
CA GLU A 198 1.23 21.35 -6.52
C GLU A 198 1.93 20.68 -7.71
N ARG A 199 2.87 21.37 -8.37
CA ARG A 199 3.49 20.87 -9.60
C ARG A 199 4.57 19.82 -9.36
N PHE A 200 5.14 19.82 -8.16
CA PHE A 200 6.15 18.86 -7.74
C PHE A 200 5.60 18.06 -6.58
N ARG A 201 5.78 16.74 -6.65
CA ARG A 201 5.33 15.79 -5.65
C ARG A 201 6.53 15.19 -4.96
N ARG A 202 6.44 15.11 -3.63
CA ARG A 202 7.40 14.33 -2.86
C ARG A 202 6.99 12.87 -2.96
N VAL A 203 7.95 12.02 -3.30
CA VAL A 203 7.73 10.58 -3.47
C VAL A 203 8.71 9.80 -2.60
N GLY A 204 9.14 10.33 -1.46
CA GLY A 204 10.05 9.64 -0.54
C GLY A 204 10.82 10.61 0.35
N PRO A 205 11.81 10.13 1.11
CA PRO A 205 12.57 10.97 2.03
C PRO A 205 13.31 12.11 1.31
N ASP A 206 13.99 11.81 0.20
CA ASP A 206 14.78 12.80 -0.54
C ASP A 206 14.32 13.00 -1.99
N TYR A 207 13.37 12.20 -2.47
CA TYR A 207 12.97 12.17 -3.87
C TYR A 207 11.74 13.03 -4.15
N TRP A 208 11.86 13.75 -5.26
CA TRP A 208 10.82 14.57 -5.82
C TRP A 208 10.61 14.21 -7.29
N ILE A 209 9.41 14.48 -7.80
CA ILE A 209 9.07 14.29 -9.20
C ILE A 209 8.06 15.35 -9.64
N VAL A 210 8.01 15.64 -10.94
CA VAL A 210 6.92 16.42 -11.52
C VAL A 210 5.62 15.61 -11.40
N ASP A 211 4.53 16.25 -10.96
CA ASP A 211 3.23 15.60 -10.76
C ASP A 211 2.74 14.85 -12.02
N ALA A 212 2.93 15.46 -13.20
CA ALA A 212 2.59 14.87 -14.49
C ALA A 212 3.35 13.58 -14.85
N LEU A 213 4.47 13.30 -14.18
CA LEU A 213 5.29 12.10 -14.38
C LEU A 213 5.01 11.00 -13.35
N LEU A 214 4.06 11.20 -12.43
CA LEU A 214 3.64 10.13 -11.53
C LEU A 214 3.12 8.94 -12.35
N PRO A 215 3.55 7.71 -12.05
CA PRO A 215 3.04 6.55 -12.75
C PRO A 215 1.54 6.43 -12.51
N ALA A 216 0.79 6.18 -13.58
CA ALA A 216 -0.66 5.99 -13.49
C ALA A 216 -0.98 4.89 -12.47
N GLU A 217 -2.04 5.09 -11.67
CA GLU A 217 -2.53 4.03 -10.81
C GLU A 217 -2.84 2.80 -11.65
N VAL A 218 -2.29 1.65 -11.25
CA VAL A 218 -2.59 0.36 -11.89
C VAL A 218 -4.07 0.06 -11.65
N LYS A 219 -4.89 0.28 -12.69
CA LYS A 219 -6.32 -0.01 -12.70
C LYS A 219 -6.48 -1.51 -12.91
N ARG A 220 -7.05 -2.19 -11.92
CA ARG A 220 -7.40 -3.61 -12.03
C ARG A 220 -8.28 -3.83 -13.25
N VAL A 221 -7.76 -4.53 -14.25
CA VAL A 221 -8.58 -5.11 -15.31
C VAL A 221 -9.12 -6.41 -14.71
N ARG A 222 -10.28 -6.33 -14.05
CA ARG A 222 -10.96 -7.54 -13.56
C ARG A 222 -11.30 -8.43 -14.75
N LEU A 223 -10.41 -9.37 -15.06
CA LEU A 223 -10.76 -10.58 -15.78
C LEU A 223 -11.49 -11.45 -14.77
N SER A 224 -12.82 -11.51 -14.90
CA SER A 224 -13.66 -12.36 -14.05
C SER A 224 -13.37 -13.83 -14.34
N VAL A 225 -12.39 -14.41 -13.66
CA VAL A 225 -12.17 -15.85 -13.66
C VAL A 225 -12.81 -16.42 -12.39
N PRO A 226 -13.86 -17.26 -12.50
CA PRO A 226 -14.44 -17.90 -11.32
C PRO A 226 -13.44 -18.88 -10.69
N VAL A 227 -13.31 -18.82 -9.36
CA VAL A 227 -12.43 -19.67 -8.56
C VAL A 227 -12.72 -21.15 -8.80
N MET A 228 -11.77 -21.88 -9.38
CA MET A 228 -11.76 -23.34 -9.34
C MET A 228 -11.23 -23.78 -7.98
N ARG A 229 -12.08 -24.43 -7.18
CA ARG A 229 -11.61 -25.18 -6.01
C ARG A 229 -11.19 -26.56 -6.52
N SER A 230 -9.90 -26.85 -6.48
CA SER A 230 -9.43 -28.24 -6.58
C SER A 230 -10.02 -29.04 -5.42
N PRO A 231 -10.42 -30.31 -5.64
CA PRO A 231 -10.80 -31.19 -4.55
C PRO A 231 -9.58 -31.39 -3.65
N VAL A 232 -9.73 -31.06 -2.37
CA VAL A 232 -8.75 -31.41 -1.34
C VAL A 232 -8.70 -32.93 -1.30
N THR A 233 -7.61 -33.52 -1.79
CA THR A 233 -7.21 -34.88 -1.42
C THR A 233 -6.70 -34.81 0.01
N GLU A 234 -7.53 -35.26 0.95
CA GLU A 234 -7.07 -35.68 2.26
C GLU A 234 -5.99 -36.75 2.06
N THR A 235 -4.74 -36.42 2.39
CA THR A 235 -3.68 -37.43 2.52
C THR A 235 -2.85 -37.10 3.76
N GLU A 236 -3.22 -37.82 4.81
CA GLU A 236 -2.40 -38.49 5.82
C GLU A 236 -1.00 -37.94 6.20
N GLU A 237 -0.87 -37.82 7.51
CA GLU A 237 0.35 -37.63 8.29
C GLU A 237 1.42 -38.71 8.00
N GLY A 238 2.70 -38.29 7.95
CA GLY A 238 3.84 -39.21 8.05
C GLY A 238 5.19 -38.58 7.70
N ALA A 239 6.01 -38.32 8.74
CA ALA A 239 7.48 -38.23 8.82
C ALA A 239 8.29 -37.68 7.61
N ASP A 240 9.15 -36.67 7.74
CA ASP A 240 10.38 -36.71 8.54
C ASP A 240 10.87 -35.28 8.90
N LYS A 241 11.25 -35.08 10.17
CA LYS A 241 11.87 -33.85 10.66
C LYS A 241 13.38 -33.98 10.57
N LEU A 242 14.02 -33.16 9.72
CA LEU A 242 15.44 -32.82 9.87
C LEU A 242 15.58 -31.63 10.84
N PRO A 243 16.67 -31.57 11.64
CA PRO A 243 16.84 -30.55 12.68
C PRO A 243 17.19 -29.20 12.04
N VAL A 244 16.43 -28.17 12.38
CA VAL A 244 16.70 -26.77 12.00
C VAL A 244 17.04 -25.99 13.26
N ASP A 245 18.20 -25.33 13.22
CA ASP A 245 18.74 -24.38 14.20
C ASP A 245 17.79 -23.20 14.50
N PRO A 246 17.97 -22.47 15.62
CA PRO A 246 16.98 -21.57 16.17
C PRO A 246 16.96 -20.21 15.43
N ALA A 247 16.28 -20.17 14.29
CA ALA A 247 15.74 -18.94 13.72
C ALA A 247 14.22 -19.07 13.69
N SER A 248 13.53 -18.30 14.54
CA SER A 248 12.08 -18.32 14.71
C SER A 248 11.36 -18.17 13.37
N THR A 249 10.89 -19.30 12.84
CA THR A 249 10.11 -19.38 11.61
C THR A 249 8.65 -19.18 11.99
N HIS A 250 8.15 -17.96 11.87
CA HIS A 250 6.70 -17.71 12.00
C HIS A 250 6.01 -18.05 10.68
N ASN A 251 5.52 -19.28 10.57
CA ASN A 251 4.51 -19.63 9.55
C ASN A 251 3.18 -19.02 10.00
N LEU A 252 2.83 -17.84 9.49
CA LEU A 252 1.53 -17.21 9.70
C LEU A 252 0.66 -17.47 8.47
N GLU A 253 0.04 -18.64 8.43
CA GLU A 253 -1.12 -18.88 7.58
C GLU A 253 -2.32 -18.17 8.19
N ARG A 254 -2.65 -16.98 7.69
CA ARG A 254 -3.94 -16.34 8.01
C ARG A 254 -4.57 -15.77 6.74
N LYS A 255 -5.81 -16.20 6.49
CA LYS A 255 -6.61 -15.85 5.33
C LYS A 255 -6.97 -14.36 5.33
N ASP A 256 -6.69 -13.70 4.21
CA ASP A 256 -7.14 -12.35 3.88
C ASP A 256 -8.68 -12.35 3.65
N PRO A 257 -9.40 -11.22 3.85
CA PRO A 257 -10.85 -11.14 3.63
C PRO A 257 -11.26 -11.27 2.15
N ALA A 258 -10.29 -11.30 1.22
CA ALA A 258 -10.51 -11.52 -0.21
C ALA A 258 -10.40 -13.00 -0.66
N GLY A 259 -9.99 -13.91 0.22
CA GLY A 259 -10.02 -15.35 -0.07
C GLY A 259 -8.96 -15.89 -1.04
N GLU A 260 -7.96 -15.09 -1.43
CA GLU A 260 -6.78 -15.58 -2.16
C GLU A 260 -5.76 -16.13 -1.17
N ILE A 261 -5.45 -17.43 -1.27
CA ILE A 261 -4.38 -18.07 -0.49
C ILE A 261 -3.10 -17.86 -1.29
N ILE A 262 -2.37 -16.79 -0.99
CA ILE A 262 -0.99 -16.62 -1.45
C ILE A 262 -0.10 -17.12 -0.31
N ALA A 263 0.58 -18.26 -0.52
CA ALA A 263 1.50 -18.82 0.46
C ALA A 263 2.79 -17.99 0.48
N TYR A 264 3.03 -17.24 1.56
CA TYR A 264 4.27 -16.50 1.77
C TYR A 264 5.22 -17.30 2.64
N LYS A 265 6.42 -17.61 2.12
CA LYS A 265 7.57 -18.02 2.96
C LYS A 265 8.53 -16.85 3.06
N GLY A 266 8.80 -16.40 4.29
CA GLY A 266 9.67 -15.25 4.52
C GLY A 266 10.28 -15.25 5.91
N THR A 267 11.46 -14.63 6.02
CA THR A 267 12.16 -14.39 7.28
C THR A 267 12.12 -12.90 7.58
N VAL A 268 11.65 -12.55 8.78
CA VAL A 268 11.57 -11.17 9.27
C VAL A 268 12.59 -11.00 10.39
N THR A 269 13.51 -10.06 10.22
CA THR A 269 14.42 -9.58 11.27
C THR A 269 14.19 -8.09 11.48
N GLN A 270 14.55 -7.51 12.63
CA GLN A 270 14.31 -6.08 12.94
C GLN A 270 14.83 -5.07 11.89
N THR A 271 15.74 -5.47 10.99
CA THR A 271 16.39 -4.60 10.01
C THR A 271 16.23 -5.04 8.55
N GLN A 272 15.66 -6.20 8.29
CA GLN A 272 15.53 -6.77 6.95
C GLN A 272 14.32 -7.71 6.87
N VAL A 273 13.56 -7.59 5.77
CA VAL A 273 12.49 -8.52 5.43
C VAL A 273 12.78 -9.18 4.10
N SER A 274 12.62 -10.50 4.04
CA SER A 274 12.65 -11.22 2.77
C SER A 274 11.41 -12.08 2.61
N TRP A 275 10.85 -12.07 1.40
CA TRP A 275 9.75 -12.94 1.02
C TRP A 275 9.93 -13.40 -0.43
N THR A 276 9.20 -14.45 -0.81
CA THR A 276 9.11 -14.90 -2.19
C THR A 276 7.68 -14.69 -2.69
N ALA A 277 7.57 -14.07 -3.87
CA ALA A 277 6.32 -13.86 -4.59
C ALA A 277 6.33 -14.73 -5.85
N THR A 278 5.32 -15.57 -6.03
CA THR A 278 5.12 -16.29 -7.29
C THR A 278 4.33 -15.42 -8.25
N LEU A 279 4.90 -15.14 -9.42
CA LEU A 279 4.27 -14.32 -10.44
C LEU A 279 3.16 -15.09 -11.14
N LEU A 280 2.03 -14.42 -11.37
CA LEU A 280 0.88 -14.92 -12.11
C LEU A 280 0.72 -14.04 -13.35
N SER A 281 -0.07 -14.47 -14.34
CA SER A 281 -0.31 -13.67 -15.55
C SER A 281 -0.79 -12.25 -15.23
N ILE A 282 -1.60 -12.07 -14.19
CA ILE A 282 -2.05 -10.73 -13.75
C ILE A 282 -0.90 -9.84 -13.25
N HIS A 283 0.09 -10.41 -12.56
CA HIS A 283 1.25 -9.66 -12.07
C HIS A 283 2.13 -9.17 -13.23
N LEU A 284 2.29 -10.02 -14.25
CA LEU A 284 3.07 -9.72 -15.45
C LEU A 284 2.38 -8.66 -16.33
N LEU A 285 1.06 -8.76 -16.49
CA LEU A 285 0.27 -7.84 -17.33
C LEU A 285 0.05 -6.49 -16.67
N GLU A 286 -0.27 -6.46 -15.38
CA GLU A 286 -0.59 -5.23 -14.66
C GLU A 286 0.65 -4.59 -14.01
N GLY A 287 1.81 -5.25 -14.01
CA GLY A 287 3.07 -4.65 -13.58
C GLY A 287 3.20 -4.44 -12.07
N PHE A 288 2.57 -5.29 -11.25
CA PHE A 288 2.60 -5.13 -9.80
C PHE A 288 2.96 -6.42 -9.05
N ILE A 289 3.51 -6.24 -7.85
CA ILE A 289 3.84 -7.30 -6.90
C ILE A 289 3.12 -6.99 -5.58
N PRO A 290 2.25 -7.88 -5.07
CA PRO A 290 1.60 -7.67 -3.79
C PRO A 290 2.59 -7.75 -2.62
N LEU A 291 2.42 -6.89 -1.63
CA LEU A 291 3.24 -6.87 -0.42
C LEU A 291 2.58 -7.64 0.72
N PRO A 292 3.28 -8.63 1.30
CA PRO A 292 2.81 -9.32 2.49
C PRO A 292 2.56 -8.34 3.65
N GLN A 293 1.60 -8.66 4.51
CA GLN A 293 1.33 -7.85 5.71
C GLN A 293 2.58 -7.70 6.59
N ALA A 294 3.41 -8.74 6.66
CA ALA A 294 4.68 -8.74 7.37
C ALA A 294 5.75 -7.83 6.76
N VAL A 295 5.52 -7.15 5.63
CA VAL A 295 6.44 -6.12 5.11
C VAL A 295 5.97 -4.72 5.51
N ARG A 296 4.71 -4.55 5.90
CA ARG A 296 4.09 -3.23 6.14
C ARG A 296 4.72 -2.45 7.30
N TRP A 297 5.32 -3.14 8.27
CA TRP A 297 6.04 -2.50 9.37
C TRP A 297 7.41 -1.93 8.96
N MET A 298 7.94 -2.33 7.80
CA MET A 298 9.16 -1.75 7.21
C MET A 298 8.87 -0.49 6.38
N TYR A 299 7.61 -0.08 6.24
CA TYR A 299 7.29 1.12 5.48
C TYR A 299 7.92 2.32 6.19
N PRO A 300 8.74 3.13 5.51
CA PRO A 300 9.26 4.34 6.12
C PRO A 300 8.08 5.25 6.51
N PRO A 301 8.20 6.08 7.54
CA PRO A 301 7.15 7.04 7.87
C PRO A 301 6.84 7.93 6.66
N LEU A 302 5.57 8.27 6.46
CA LEU A 302 5.18 9.23 5.42
C LEU A 302 5.81 10.58 5.73
N MET A 303 6.50 11.14 4.76
CA MET A 303 7.05 12.48 4.90
C MET A 303 6.01 13.52 4.52
N GLN A 304 6.19 14.75 5.01
CA GLN A 304 5.31 15.84 4.66
C GLN A 304 5.32 16.08 3.13
N GLY A 305 4.13 16.16 2.53
CA GLY A 305 3.94 16.30 1.08
C GLY A 305 3.91 14.99 0.30
N GLU A 306 4.11 13.85 0.97
CA GLU A 306 4.00 12.51 0.37
C GLU A 306 2.57 11.97 0.50
N GLU A 307 1.97 11.54 -0.62
CA GLU A 307 0.57 11.10 -0.65
C GLU A 307 0.44 9.63 -1.04
N GLY A 308 0.41 8.73 -0.05
CA GLY A 308 0.07 7.32 -0.21
C GLY A 308 0.98 6.48 -1.13
N ILE A 309 1.88 7.13 -1.87
CA ILE A 309 2.80 6.57 -2.85
C ILE A 309 4.22 6.94 -2.43
N SER A 310 5.12 5.97 -2.41
CA SER A 310 6.53 6.16 -2.05
C SER A 310 7.42 5.53 -3.12
N LEU A 311 8.55 6.14 -3.40
CA LEU A 311 9.57 5.69 -4.33
C LEU A 311 10.74 5.08 -3.57
N PHE A 312 11.20 3.93 -4.04
CA PHE A 312 12.36 3.23 -3.53
C PHE A 312 13.33 2.94 -4.66
N LYS A 313 14.61 2.91 -4.29
CA LYS A 313 15.63 2.36 -5.17
C LYS A 313 15.60 0.84 -5.07
N GLY A 314 15.40 0.21 -6.23
CA GLY A 314 15.50 -1.22 -6.44
C GLY A 314 16.83 -1.62 -7.06
N LEU A 315 17.21 -2.88 -6.88
CA LEU A 315 18.29 -3.53 -7.62
C LEU A 315 17.78 -4.86 -8.16
N TRP A 316 17.96 -5.09 -9.47
CA TRP A 316 17.76 -6.40 -10.07
C TRP A 316 19.07 -7.20 -9.98
N TYR A 317 19.04 -8.34 -9.31
CA TYR A 317 20.28 -9.04 -8.92
C TYR A 317 21.05 -9.63 -10.12
N GLN A 318 20.35 -10.05 -11.17
CA GLN A 318 20.90 -10.84 -12.28
C GLN A 318 21.86 -10.03 -13.16
N ASP A 319 21.53 -8.76 -13.39
CA ASP A 319 22.30 -7.82 -14.22
C ASP A 319 22.85 -6.64 -13.42
N GLY A 320 22.45 -6.48 -12.15
CA GLY A 320 22.84 -5.35 -11.31
C GLY A 320 22.15 -4.04 -11.69
N GLU A 321 21.07 -4.10 -12.45
CA GLU A 321 20.36 -2.90 -12.90
C GLU A 321 19.63 -2.22 -11.74
N SER A 322 19.77 -0.89 -11.65
CA SER A 322 19.04 -0.09 -10.67
C SER A 322 17.65 0.25 -11.19
N LEU A 323 16.62 -0.01 -10.37
CA LEU A 323 15.22 0.21 -10.71
C LEU A 323 14.60 1.29 -9.84
N TRP A 324 13.62 2.01 -10.36
CA TRP A 324 12.71 2.85 -9.60
C TRP A 324 11.43 2.08 -9.26
N LEU A 325 11.29 1.72 -7.98
CA LEU A 325 10.16 0.94 -7.48
C LEU A 325 9.18 1.84 -6.75
N TRP A 326 7.92 1.77 -7.14
CA TRP A 326 6.84 2.55 -6.55
C TRP A 326 6.04 1.68 -5.59
N LEU A 327 5.86 2.17 -4.38
CA LEU A 327 5.05 1.57 -3.33
C LEU A 327 3.71 2.29 -3.28
N ASP A 328 2.64 1.57 -3.59
CA ASP A 328 1.28 2.00 -3.27
C ASP A 328 0.95 1.51 -1.85
N ARG A 329 0.90 2.44 -0.89
CA ARG A 329 0.61 2.13 0.51
C ARG A 329 -0.86 1.85 0.77
N ARG A 330 -1.76 2.32 -0.09
CA ARG A 330 -3.21 2.08 0.05
C ARG A 330 -3.57 0.66 -0.36
N GLN A 331 -2.96 0.17 -1.44
CA GLN A 331 -3.21 -1.17 -1.96
C GLN A 331 -2.12 -2.19 -1.59
N HIS A 332 -1.07 -1.75 -0.89
CA HIS A 332 0.07 -2.57 -0.46
C HIS A 332 0.69 -3.36 -1.61
N ARG A 333 1.17 -2.65 -2.63
CA ARG A 333 1.80 -3.25 -3.82
C ARG A 333 3.03 -2.46 -4.26
N LEU A 334 4.02 -3.17 -4.79
CA LEU A 334 5.12 -2.59 -5.55
C LEU A 334 4.73 -2.56 -7.03
N TYR A 335 5.00 -1.47 -7.72
CA TYR A 335 4.71 -1.27 -9.14
C TYR A 335 5.70 -0.29 -9.75
N GLY A 336 5.60 -0.03 -11.04
CA GLY A 336 6.41 0.97 -11.74
C GLY A 336 6.77 0.58 -13.15
N PRO A 337 7.18 1.54 -14.00
CA PRO A 337 7.61 1.26 -15.37
C PRO A 337 8.81 0.31 -15.41
N ASP A 338 9.86 0.58 -14.63
CA ASP A 338 11.07 -0.24 -14.56
C ASP A 338 10.76 -1.67 -14.07
N LEU A 339 9.85 -1.81 -13.10
CA LEU A 339 9.42 -3.12 -12.61
C LEU A 339 8.62 -3.87 -13.68
N LEU A 340 7.65 -3.20 -14.31
CA LEU A 340 6.83 -3.77 -15.39
C LEU A 340 7.69 -4.23 -16.56
N GLU A 341 8.70 -3.44 -16.95
CA GLU A 341 9.64 -3.82 -18.00
C GLU A 341 10.42 -5.08 -17.61
N LYS A 342 10.92 -5.18 -16.38
CA LYS A 342 11.65 -6.37 -15.92
C LYS A 342 10.77 -7.61 -15.82
N ILE A 343 9.59 -7.49 -15.21
CA ILE A 343 8.73 -8.66 -15.00
C ILE A 343 7.94 -9.04 -16.24
N GLY A 344 7.71 -8.12 -17.18
CA GLY A 344 6.93 -8.39 -18.40
C GLY A 344 7.57 -9.45 -19.32
N TRP A 345 8.87 -9.72 -19.17
CA TRP A 345 9.59 -10.77 -19.89
C TRP A 345 9.67 -12.10 -19.15
N LEU A 346 9.14 -12.19 -17.92
CA LEU A 346 9.18 -13.41 -17.11
C LEU A 346 7.98 -14.30 -17.42
N GLU A 347 8.14 -15.60 -17.19
CA GLU A 347 7.07 -16.58 -17.38
C GLU A 347 6.12 -16.61 -16.17
N PRO A 348 4.81 -16.86 -16.37
CA PRO A 348 3.89 -17.18 -15.28
C PRO A 348 4.42 -18.37 -14.46
N GLY A 349 4.38 -18.25 -13.13
CA GLY A 349 5.00 -19.20 -12.21
C GLY A 349 6.42 -18.84 -11.78
N THR A 350 7.06 -17.83 -12.37
CA THR A 350 8.39 -17.37 -11.92
C THR A 350 8.33 -16.90 -10.47
N ARG A 351 9.22 -17.42 -9.61
CA ARG A 351 9.34 -17.02 -8.21
C ARG A 351 10.34 -15.88 -8.10
N LEU A 352 9.88 -14.72 -7.66
CA LEU A 352 10.75 -13.61 -7.29
C LEU A 352 10.99 -13.63 -5.79
N LYS A 353 12.25 -13.80 -5.39
CA LYS A 353 12.66 -13.52 -4.02
C LYS A 353 13.02 -12.05 -3.90
N ILE A 354 12.40 -11.39 -2.94
CA ILE A 354 12.52 -9.97 -2.69
C ILE A 354 13.12 -9.80 -1.29
N GLU A 355 14.12 -8.93 -1.19
CA GLU A 355 14.79 -8.58 0.06
C GLU A 355 14.73 -7.07 0.24
N TRP A 356 13.99 -6.63 1.25
CA TRP A 356 13.86 -5.22 1.61
C TRP A 356 14.80 -4.90 2.78
N LYS A 357 15.73 -3.97 2.54
CA LYS A 357 16.69 -3.44 3.52
C LYS A 357 16.53 -1.92 3.65
N ALA A 358 17.22 -1.32 4.62
CA ALA A 358 17.16 0.12 4.84
C ALA A 358 17.68 0.96 3.65
N ASP A 359 18.59 0.39 2.84
CA ASP A 359 19.25 1.02 1.69
C ASP A 359 18.52 0.81 0.35
N GLY A 360 17.55 -0.12 0.29
CA GLY A 360 16.77 -0.38 -0.92
C GLY A 360 16.12 -1.76 -0.94
N ILE A 361 15.56 -2.11 -2.11
CA ILE A 361 14.89 -3.38 -2.36
C ILE A 361 15.69 -4.17 -3.39
N LEU A 362 16.08 -5.39 -3.05
CA LEU A 362 16.74 -6.33 -3.97
C LEU A 362 15.71 -7.33 -4.50
N LEU A 363 15.64 -7.49 -5.82
CA LEU A 363 14.82 -8.49 -6.48
C LEU A 363 15.73 -9.52 -7.15
N ARG A 364 15.42 -10.81 -6.95
CA ARG A 364 16.13 -11.93 -7.60
C ARG A 364 15.14 -13.00 -8.04
N GLU A 365 15.37 -13.60 -9.19
CA GLU A 365 14.65 -14.82 -9.57
C GLU A 365 15.12 -16.00 -8.73
N ALA A 366 14.17 -16.81 -8.28
CA ALA A 366 14.37 -17.97 -7.42
C ALA A 366 13.83 -19.25 -8.07
N GLY A 367 13.79 -19.27 -9.41
CA GLY A 367 13.31 -20.40 -10.22
C GLY A 367 11.82 -20.32 -10.56
N LEU A 368 11.29 -21.40 -11.10
CA LEU A 368 9.90 -21.53 -11.55
C LEU A 368 9.10 -22.43 -10.60
N ASP A 369 7.86 -22.04 -10.35
CA ASP A 369 6.86 -22.86 -9.71
C ASP A 369 6.09 -23.67 -10.76
N GLN A 370 6.47 -24.95 -10.91
CA GLN A 370 5.91 -25.80 -11.96
C GLN A 370 4.40 -26.02 -11.82
N GLU A 371 3.86 -26.04 -10.59
CA GLU A 371 2.42 -26.21 -10.38
C GLU A 371 1.65 -25.00 -10.88
N VAL A 372 2.13 -23.79 -10.56
CA VAL A 372 1.53 -22.54 -11.02
C VAL A 372 1.69 -22.39 -12.53
N GLN A 373 2.86 -22.74 -13.09
CA GLN A 373 3.09 -22.70 -14.53
C GLN A 373 2.14 -23.65 -15.28
N GLN A 374 1.93 -24.86 -14.77
CA GLN A 374 0.98 -25.83 -15.33
C GLN A 374 -0.46 -25.32 -15.24
N GLU A 375 -0.85 -24.75 -14.11
CA GLU A 375 -2.20 -24.19 -13.92
C GLU A 375 -2.45 -22.98 -14.82
N GLU A 376 -1.50 -22.03 -14.91
CA GLU A 376 -1.60 -20.87 -15.80
C GLU A 376 -1.62 -21.29 -17.28
N SER A 377 -0.79 -22.27 -17.67
CA SER A 377 -0.82 -22.84 -19.03
C SER A 377 -2.17 -23.49 -19.34
N ARG A 378 -2.75 -24.21 -18.38
CA ARG A 378 -4.09 -24.81 -18.47
C ARG A 378 -5.19 -23.75 -18.59
N LEU A 379 -5.04 -22.61 -17.91
CA LEU A 379 -6.00 -21.49 -17.97
C LEU A 379 -5.94 -20.71 -19.29
N ILE A 380 -4.84 -20.81 -20.04
CA ILE A 380 -4.68 -20.23 -21.38
C ILE A 380 -5.33 -21.13 -22.45
N ASP A 381 -5.40 -22.45 -22.22
CA ASP A 381 -6.03 -23.39 -23.14
C ASP A 381 -7.57 -23.32 -23.05
N LEU A 382 -8.17 -22.60 -24.00
CA LEU A 382 -9.62 -22.43 -24.12
C LEU A 382 -10.36 -23.75 -24.37
N ASP A 383 -9.71 -24.77 -24.91
CA ASP A 383 -10.33 -26.06 -25.20
C ASP A 383 -10.26 -26.98 -23.97
N GLU A 384 -9.15 -26.98 -23.22
CA GLU A 384 -9.09 -27.65 -21.90
C GLU A 384 -10.03 -26.99 -20.88
N LEU A 385 -10.17 -25.66 -20.87
CA LEU A 385 -11.17 -24.97 -20.04
C LEU A 385 -12.61 -25.32 -20.43
N LYS A 386 -12.89 -25.55 -21.72
CA LYS A 386 -14.21 -26.06 -22.17
C LYS A 386 -14.44 -27.51 -21.73
N VAL A 387 -13.39 -28.32 -21.72
CA VAL A 387 -13.42 -29.73 -21.27
C VAL A 387 -13.52 -29.82 -19.74
N LEU A 388 -12.87 -28.97 -18.96
CA LEU A 388 -13.05 -28.89 -17.50
C LEU A 388 -14.43 -28.36 -17.11
N ARG A 389 -15.02 -27.50 -17.95
CA ARG A 389 -16.44 -27.12 -17.87
C ARG A 389 -17.39 -28.23 -18.35
N ALA A 390 -16.94 -29.48 -18.50
CA ALA A 390 -17.59 -30.69 -19.06
C ALA A 390 -19.09 -30.84 -18.75
N GLY A 391 -19.87 -30.03 -19.44
CA GLY A 391 -21.30 -30.09 -19.61
C GLY A 391 -21.63 -29.35 -20.90
N LYS A 392 -21.56 -30.05 -22.05
CA LYS A 392 -21.93 -29.60 -23.41
C LYS A 392 -21.42 -28.22 -23.91
N GLY A 393 -20.61 -27.49 -23.15
CA GLY A 393 -20.16 -26.14 -23.51
C GLY A 393 -21.28 -25.08 -23.48
N GLU A 394 -22.46 -25.41 -22.93
CA GLU A 394 -23.60 -24.50 -22.86
C GLU A 394 -23.49 -23.61 -21.62
N SER A 395 -23.67 -22.29 -21.76
CA SER A 395 -23.86 -21.43 -20.59
C SER A 395 -25.09 -21.87 -19.79
N TYR A 396 -25.12 -21.65 -18.46
CA TYR A 396 -26.29 -21.98 -17.64
C TYR A 396 -27.60 -21.38 -18.19
N ARG A 397 -27.52 -20.20 -18.82
CA ARG A 397 -28.66 -19.56 -19.48
C ARG A 397 -29.14 -20.31 -20.71
N GLN A 398 -28.22 -20.80 -21.55
CA GLN A 398 -28.56 -21.62 -22.72
C GLN A 398 -29.12 -22.98 -22.29
N ALA A 399 -28.51 -23.62 -21.29
CA ALA A 399 -29.01 -24.88 -20.74
C ALA A 399 -30.42 -24.71 -20.13
N LEU A 400 -30.65 -23.64 -19.37
CA LEU A 400 -31.97 -23.29 -18.84
C LEU A 400 -33.00 -23.04 -19.95
N GLN A 401 -32.62 -22.31 -20.99
CA GLN A 401 -33.51 -22.03 -22.12
C GLN A 401 -33.88 -23.31 -22.86
N ALA A 402 -32.91 -24.17 -23.15
CA ALA A 402 -33.13 -25.46 -23.82
C ALA A 402 -34.05 -26.35 -22.99
N LEU A 403 -33.74 -26.54 -21.69
CA LEU A 403 -34.55 -27.34 -20.77
C LEU A 403 -35.99 -26.82 -20.67
N LEU A 404 -36.18 -25.52 -20.50
CA LEU A 404 -37.53 -24.94 -20.35
C LEU A 404 -38.30 -24.82 -21.67
N THR A 405 -37.63 -24.98 -22.82
CA THR A 405 -38.26 -25.04 -24.14
C THR A 405 -38.65 -26.50 -24.48
N GLU A 406 -37.84 -27.47 -24.05
CA GLU A 406 -38.16 -28.90 -24.13
C GLU A 406 -39.36 -29.26 -23.21
N HIS A 407 -39.49 -28.60 -22.05
CA HIS A 407 -40.57 -28.81 -21.09
C HIS A 407 -41.65 -27.72 -21.14
N GLN A 408 -42.60 -27.85 -22.08
CA GLN A 408 -43.71 -26.89 -22.26
C GLN A 408 -44.63 -26.73 -21.05
N GLU A 409 -44.69 -27.73 -20.16
CA GLU A 409 -45.46 -27.70 -18.91
C GLU A 409 -44.80 -26.91 -17.77
N GLY A 410 -43.58 -26.41 -18.00
CA GLY A 410 -42.77 -25.70 -17.02
C GLY A 410 -42.20 -26.61 -15.93
N LEU A 411 -41.04 -26.23 -15.39
CA LEU A 411 -40.34 -27.00 -14.36
C LEU A 411 -40.34 -26.26 -13.03
N THR A 412 -40.50 -26.99 -11.92
CA THR A 412 -40.26 -26.43 -10.59
C THR A 412 -38.77 -26.18 -10.37
N PHE A 413 -38.42 -25.29 -9.44
CA PHE A 413 -37.01 -24.98 -9.16
C PHE A 413 -36.18 -26.22 -8.76
N LYS A 414 -36.80 -27.20 -8.10
CA LYS A 414 -36.13 -28.46 -7.72
C LYS A 414 -35.80 -29.31 -8.95
N GLU A 415 -36.75 -29.41 -9.89
CA GLU A 415 -36.58 -30.13 -11.15
C GLU A 415 -35.56 -29.45 -12.06
N ILE A 416 -35.56 -28.11 -12.12
CA ILE A 416 -34.55 -27.35 -12.87
C ILE A 416 -33.13 -27.65 -12.37
N ILE A 417 -32.92 -27.63 -11.06
CA ILE A 417 -31.59 -27.93 -10.50
C ILE A 417 -31.18 -29.38 -10.80
N GLY A 418 -32.12 -30.33 -10.76
CA GLY A 418 -31.87 -31.71 -11.16
C GLY A 418 -31.50 -31.83 -12.64
N ALA A 419 -32.30 -31.25 -13.52
CA ALA A 419 -32.12 -31.31 -14.96
C ALA A 419 -30.84 -30.60 -15.44
N ILE A 420 -30.45 -29.48 -14.83
CA ILE A 420 -29.16 -28.83 -15.17
C ILE A 420 -27.98 -29.66 -14.67
N ARG A 421 -28.08 -30.27 -13.48
CA ARG A 421 -27.02 -31.16 -12.96
C ARG A 421 -26.82 -32.36 -13.89
N GLU A 422 -27.91 -32.93 -14.38
CA GLU A 422 -27.90 -34.05 -15.32
C GLU A 422 -27.38 -33.63 -16.69
N ARG A 423 -27.85 -32.50 -17.23
CA ARG A 423 -27.44 -31.98 -18.54
C ARG A 423 -25.98 -31.52 -18.59
N GLN A 424 -25.48 -30.95 -17.49
CA GLN A 424 -24.13 -30.38 -17.43
C GLN A 424 -23.14 -31.22 -16.62
N ASN A 425 -23.54 -32.41 -16.13
CA ASN A 425 -22.69 -33.38 -15.42
C ASN A 425 -21.78 -32.79 -14.32
N HIS A 426 -22.26 -31.77 -13.59
CA HIS A 426 -21.51 -31.14 -12.48
C HIS A 426 -22.48 -30.53 -11.43
N GLN A 427 -21.97 -30.30 -10.21
CA GLN A 427 -22.74 -29.68 -9.13
C GLN A 427 -23.01 -28.19 -9.40
N VAL A 428 -24.28 -27.84 -9.50
CA VAL A 428 -24.70 -26.45 -9.79
C VAL A 428 -25.05 -25.70 -8.51
N ALA A 429 -24.53 -24.47 -8.37
CA ALA A 429 -24.86 -23.58 -7.26
C ALA A 429 -26.30 -23.03 -7.40
N ARG A 430 -27.16 -23.34 -6.42
CA ARG A 430 -28.58 -22.94 -6.40
C ARG A 430 -28.77 -21.41 -6.51
N ARG A 431 -27.87 -20.62 -5.91
CA ARG A 431 -27.94 -19.15 -5.92
C ARG A 431 -27.73 -18.58 -7.34
N THR A 432 -26.83 -19.16 -8.10
CA THR A 432 -26.53 -18.77 -9.49
C THR A 432 -27.74 -19.02 -10.39
N ILE A 433 -28.36 -20.19 -10.29
CA ILE A 433 -29.56 -20.52 -11.08
C ILE A 433 -30.75 -19.65 -10.70
N ARG A 434 -30.96 -19.36 -9.41
CA ARG A 434 -31.97 -18.38 -8.99
C ARG A 434 -31.73 -17.02 -9.61
N SER A 435 -30.49 -16.52 -9.55
CA SER A 435 -30.12 -15.23 -10.12
C SER A 435 -30.40 -15.17 -11.62
N ILE A 436 -30.13 -16.25 -12.36
CA ILE A 436 -30.35 -16.31 -13.80
C ILE A 436 -31.85 -16.39 -14.11
N LEU A 437 -32.62 -17.20 -13.39
CA LEU A 437 -34.08 -17.29 -13.56
C LEU A 437 -34.78 -15.96 -13.22
N SER A 438 -34.30 -15.25 -12.20
CA SER A 438 -34.79 -13.89 -11.87
C SER A 438 -34.30 -12.82 -12.83
N SER A 439 -33.23 -13.09 -13.60
CA SER A 439 -32.77 -12.19 -14.65
C SER A 439 -33.64 -12.40 -15.90
N CYS A 440 -34.04 -11.31 -16.54
CA CYS A 440 -35.06 -11.30 -17.58
C CYS A 440 -34.82 -12.35 -18.69
N GLY A 441 -35.86 -13.10 -19.03
CA GLY A 441 -35.82 -14.20 -20.03
C GLY A 441 -36.59 -15.48 -19.65
N PHE A 442 -37.14 -15.54 -18.44
CA PHE A 442 -37.92 -16.69 -17.95
C PHE A 442 -39.21 -16.21 -17.27
N ILE A 443 -40.28 -16.98 -17.38
CA ILE A 443 -41.59 -16.65 -16.81
C ILE A 443 -41.85 -17.58 -15.63
N HIS A 444 -42.25 -17.02 -14.48
CA HIS A 444 -42.67 -17.81 -13.32
C HIS A 444 -44.19 -17.75 -13.16
N ARG A 445 -44.87 -18.90 -13.26
CA ARG A 445 -46.32 -19.05 -13.06
C ARG A 445 -46.59 -20.35 -12.30
N ASP A 446 -47.52 -20.33 -11.35
CA ASP A 446 -47.94 -21.52 -10.61
C ASP A 446 -46.79 -22.36 -10.03
N GLN A 447 -45.79 -21.69 -9.44
CA GLN A 447 -44.57 -22.27 -8.87
C GLN A 447 -43.65 -23.00 -9.87
N ARG A 448 -43.87 -22.80 -11.17
CA ARG A 448 -43.10 -23.37 -12.27
C ARG A 448 -42.46 -22.26 -13.11
N TRP A 449 -41.31 -22.57 -13.68
CA TRP A 449 -40.60 -21.71 -14.61
C TRP A 449 -40.83 -22.18 -16.04
N PHE A 450 -40.95 -21.22 -16.95
CA PHE A 450 -41.18 -21.42 -18.37
C PHE A 450 -40.15 -20.63 -19.16
N ALA A 451 -39.81 -21.12 -20.36
CA ALA A 451 -39.04 -20.37 -21.32
C ALA A 451 -39.84 -19.15 -21.80
N ALA A 452 -39.23 -17.97 -21.87
CA ALA A 452 -39.89 -16.84 -22.51
C ALA A 452 -40.02 -17.10 -24.02
N PRO A 453 -41.19 -16.83 -24.64
CA PRO A 453 -41.45 -17.15 -26.04
C PRO A 453 -40.63 -16.33 -27.04
N ASP A 454 -39.99 -15.24 -26.61
CA ASP A 454 -39.11 -14.43 -27.47
C ASP A 454 -38.09 -13.61 -26.66
N ASN A 455 -36.88 -14.14 -26.51
CA ASN A 455 -35.76 -13.51 -25.78
C ASN A 455 -35.35 -12.16 -26.39
N GLN A 456 -35.53 -11.97 -27.70
CA GLN A 456 -35.20 -10.71 -28.36
C GLN A 456 -36.26 -9.65 -28.07
N GLN A 457 -37.54 -10.00 -28.13
CA GLN A 457 -38.62 -9.06 -27.79
C GLN A 457 -38.64 -8.69 -26.30
N ALA A 458 -38.31 -9.61 -25.39
CA ALA A 458 -38.23 -9.29 -23.96
C ALA A 458 -37.10 -8.28 -23.67
N ALA A 459 -35.91 -8.47 -24.25
CA ALA A 459 -34.82 -7.50 -24.17
C ALA A 459 -35.18 -6.16 -24.84
N LYS A 460 -35.94 -6.19 -25.96
CA LYS A 460 -36.42 -5.01 -26.67
C LYS A 460 -37.50 -4.26 -25.90
N LYS A 461 -38.40 -4.96 -25.20
CA LYS A 461 -39.41 -4.39 -24.29
C LYS A 461 -38.78 -3.80 -23.04
N LEU A 462 -37.69 -4.39 -22.53
CA LEU A 462 -36.95 -3.82 -21.40
C LEU A 462 -36.15 -2.59 -21.80
N ARG A 463 -35.50 -2.61 -22.98
CA ARG A 463 -34.91 -1.41 -23.57
C ARG A 463 -35.97 -0.34 -23.83
N GLY A 464 -37.14 -0.71 -24.33
CA GLY A 464 -38.29 0.19 -24.54
C GLY A 464 -38.83 0.79 -23.24
N ALA A 465 -39.06 -0.03 -22.21
CA ALA A 465 -39.53 0.41 -20.91
C ALA A 465 -38.50 1.32 -20.20
N LEU A 466 -37.20 0.99 -20.29
CA LEU A 466 -36.13 1.86 -19.79
C LEU A 466 -36.11 3.19 -20.57
N LEU A 467 -36.23 3.16 -21.90
CA LEU A 467 -36.28 4.36 -22.75
C LEU A 467 -37.51 5.24 -22.42
N GLU A 468 -38.67 4.65 -22.14
CA GLU A 468 -39.88 5.38 -21.72
C GLU A 468 -39.73 6.03 -20.33
N THR A 469 -39.00 5.41 -19.40
CA THR A 469 -38.67 6.04 -18.11
C THR A 469 -37.63 7.16 -18.21
N PHE A 470 -36.76 7.15 -19.22
CA PHE A 470 -35.69 8.14 -19.37
C PHE A 470 -36.02 9.28 -20.35
N VAL A 471 -37.06 9.15 -21.18
CA VAL A 471 -37.49 10.16 -22.15
C VAL A 471 -39.03 10.30 -22.10
N PRO A 472 -39.60 11.40 -21.56
CA PRO A 472 -41.03 11.61 -21.64
C PRO A 472 -41.45 11.74 -23.12
N PRO A 473 -42.62 11.19 -23.51
CA PRO A 473 -43.05 11.24 -24.90
C PRO A 473 -43.38 12.69 -25.28
N SER A 474 -42.51 13.34 -26.05
CA SER A 474 -42.87 14.55 -26.78
C SER A 474 -43.62 14.16 -28.05
N GLU A 475 -44.78 14.78 -28.27
CA GLU A 475 -45.70 14.45 -29.37
C GLU A 475 -45.10 14.66 -30.77
N ASP A 476 -43.99 15.39 -30.87
CA ASP A 476 -43.33 15.74 -32.15
C ASP A 476 -42.42 14.63 -32.74
N ASN A 477 -42.19 13.53 -32.02
CA ASN A 477 -41.22 12.51 -32.45
C ASN A 477 -41.71 11.56 -33.56
N ARG A 478 -42.93 11.72 -34.09
CA ARG A 478 -43.50 10.76 -35.05
C ARG A 478 -43.02 10.95 -36.49
N SER A 479 -42.49 12.12 -36.87
CA SER A 479 -42.06 12.42 -38.25
C SER A 479 -40.54 12.37 -38.50
N MET A 480 -39.70 12.19 -37.48
CA MET A 480 -38.24 12.26 -37.65
C MET A 480 -37.60 10.94 -38.14
N ASN A 481 -36.50 11.04 -38.88
CA ASN A 481 -35.70 9.90 -39.35
C ASN A 481 -35.10 9.12 -38.16
N ALA A 482 -34.95 7.80 -38.28
CA ALA A 482 -34.48 6.93 -37.20
C ALA A 482 -33.11 7.35 -36.64
N GLN A 483 -32.22 7.88 -37.49
CA GLN A 483 -30.90 8.38 -37.05
C GLN A 483 -31.01 9.68 -36.23
N GLU A 484 -31.90 10.59 -36.59
CA GLU A 484 -32.11 11.85 -35.85
C GLU A 484 -32.75 11.58 -34.48
N ARG A 485 -33.67 10.62 -34.41
CA ARG A 485 -34.24 10.17 -33.12
C ARG A 485 -33.15 9.62 -32.20
N VAL A 486 -32.23 8.82 -32.71
CA VAL A 486 -31.12 8.28 -31.91
C VAL A 486 -30.21 9.39 -31.39
N VAL A 487 -29.90 10.40 -32.22
CA VAL A 487 -29.06 11.55 -31.80
C VAL A 487 -29.76 12.37 -30.71
N ILE A 488 -31.05 12.66 -30.86
CA ILE A 488 -31.85 13.39 -29.87
C ILE A 488 -31.97 12.59 -28.56
N GLN A 489 -32.17 11.27 -28.66
CA GLN A 489 -32.27 10.37 -27.50
C GLN A 489 -30.94 10.27 -26.73
N VAL A 490 -29.82 10.13 -27.43
CA VAL A 490 -28.48 10.09 -26.81
C VAL A 490 -28.18 11.42 -26.10
N LYS A 491 -28.61 12.54 -26.69
CA LYS A 491 -28.45 13.87 -26.08
C LYS A 491 -29.28 14.03 -24.81
N ALA A 492 -30.53 13.58 -24.82
CA ALA A 492 -31.43 13.60 -23.65
C ALA A 492 -30.90 12.70 -22.51
N ILE A 493 -30.42 11.50 -22.83
CA ILE A 493 -29.81 10.58 -21.84
C ILE A 493 -28.56 11.21 -21.21
N ARG A 494 -27.67 11.82 -22.01
CA ARG A 494 -26.48 12.50 -21.49
C ARG A 494 -26.84 13.65 -20.56
N GLN A 495 -27.85 14.44 -20.91
CA GLN A 495 -28.31 15.56 -20.10
C GLN A 495 -28.89 15.10 -18.76
N ARG A 496 -29.69 14.02 -18.77
CA ARG A 496 -30.27 13.49 -17.53
C ARG A 496 -29.23 12.81 -16.63
N LEU A 497 -28.25 12.11 -17.22
CA LEU A 497 -27.11 11.58 -16.48
C LEU A 497 -26.30 12.70 -15.84
N GLN A 498 -26.08 13.81 -16.56
CA GLN A 498 -25.45 15.00 -16.00
C GLN A 498 -26.22 15.54 -14.80
N GLU A 499 -27.53 15.73 -14.90
CA GLU A 499 -28.37 16.17 -13.77
C GLU A 499 -28.28 15.23 -12.56
N ILE A 500 -28.30 13.91 -12.77
CA ILE A 500 -28.17 12.93 -11.68
C ILE A 500 -26.78 13.03 -11.03
N THR A 501 -25.70 13.14 -11.82
CA THR A 501 -24.37 13.37 -11.25
C THR A 501 -24.26 14.69 -10.50
N SER A 502 -24.91 15.77 -10.97
CA SER A 502 -24.97 17.04 -10.25
C SER A 502 -25.68 16.89 -8.91
N GLN A 503 -26.83 16.22 -8.90
CA GLN A 503 -27.61 15.96 -7.68
C GLN A 503 -26.86 15.08 -6.67
N LEU A 504 -26.07 14.11 -7.15
CA LEU A 504 -25.22 13.28 -6.30
C LEU A 504 -24.04 14.07 -5.73
N CYS A 505 -23.40 14.94 -6.53
CA CYS A 505 -22.33 15.83 -6.07
C CYS A 505 -22.82 16.90 -5.09
N GLU A 506 -24.09 17.33 -5.18
CA GLU A 506 -24.71 18.23 -4.19
C GLU A 506 -25.05 17.49 -2.90
N PHE A 507 -25.45 16.21 -2.98
CA PHE A 507 -25.71 15.36 -1.80
C PHE A 507 -24.45 14.99 -1.03
N GLU A 508 -23.28 14.94 -1.66
CA GLU A 508 -21.99 14.70 -0.98
C GLU A 508 -21.42 15.97 -0.31
N LYS A 509 -22.01 17.14 -0.57
CA LYS A 509 -21.61 18.43 0.03
C LYS A 509 -22.52 18.91 1.16
N ALA A 510 -23.69 18.27 1.33
CA ALA A 510 -24.60 18.47 2.46
C ALA A 510 -24.34 17.41 3.53
#